data_AF-A0A1I7FAE4-F1
#
_entry.id   AF-A0A1I7FAE4-F1
#
_cell.length_a   1.000
_cell.length_b   1.000
_cell.length_c   1.000
_cell.angle_alpha   90.00
_cell.angle_beta   90.00
_cell.angle_gamma   90.00
#
_symmetry.space_group_name_H-M   'P 1'
#
loop_
_entity.id
_entity.type
_entity.pdbx_description
1 polymer ?
#
loop_
_entity_poly.entity_id
_entity_poly.type
_entity_poly.pdbx_seq_one_letter_code
_entity_poly.pdbx_strand_id
1 'polypeptide(L)'
;MSNHDRMEYLRDKIDEYRGYISELEEACAFVNDVRAEIRSDNEEPIKRFNISSAGSWEGKLETEAEDRRNDIVCSIAAGQNLASDFISDVQNIIERLHEKIEDYESELSSLEAAQDESGY
;
A
#
# COMPACT_ATOMS: atom_id res chain seq x y z
N MET A 1 -31.04 -18.98 -12.83
CA MET A 1 -29.66 -19.39 -13.19
C MET A 1 -29.53 -20.86 -12.91
N SER A 2 -28.89 -21.60 -13.81
CA SER A 2 -28.45 -22.96 -13.51
C SER A 2 -27.38 -22.94 -12.42
N ASN A 3 -27.22 -24.02 -11.66
CA ASN A 3 -26.09 -24.17 -10.73
C ASN A 3 -24.76 -24.04 -11.48
N HIS A 4 -24.71 -24.46 -12.74
CA HIS A 4 -23.55 -24.31 -13.62
C HIS A 4 -23.21 -22.82 -13.86
N ASP A 5 -24.18 -22.00 -14.28
CA ASP A 5 -23.99 -20.56 -14.50
C ASP A 5 -23.56 -19.85 -13.21
N ARG A 6 -24.03 -20.33 -12.06
CA ARG A 6 -23.68 -19.78 -10.74
C ARG A 6 -22.24 -20.11 -10.36
N MET A 7 -21.79 -21.35 -10.60
CA MET A 7 -20.41 -21.74 -10.36
C MET A 7 -19.43 -20.98 -11.27
N GLU A 8 -19.76 -20.84 -12.56
CA GLU A 8 -18.95 -20.06 -13.50
C GLU A 8 -18.82 -18.60 -13.03
N TYR A 9 -19.93 -17.97 -12.66
CA TYR A 9 -19.94 -16.62 -12.10
C TYR A 9 -19.05 -16.47 -10.85
N LEU A 10 -19.10 -17.43 -9.93
CA LEU A 10 -18.28 -17.38 -8.71
C LEU A 10 -16.79 -17.51 -9.02
N ARG A 11 -16.42 -18.40 -9.96
CA ARG A 11 -15.02 -18.56 -10.42
C ARG A 11 -14.51 -17.28 -11.06
N ASP A 12 -15.29 -16.68 -11.95
CA ASP A 12 -14.94 -15.39 -12.57
C ASP A 12 -14.72 -14.30 -11.52
N LYS A 13 -15.56 -14.24 -10.48
CA LYS A 13 -15.40 -13.26 -9.39
C LYS A 13 -14.17 -13.49 -8.53
N ILE A 14 -13.83 -14.75 -8.26
CA ILE A 14 -12.59 -15.09 -7.54
C ILE A 14 -11.38 -14.62 -8.35
N ASP A 15 -11.34 -14.90 -9.65
CA ASP A 15 -10.23 -14.50 -10.51
C ASP A 15 -10.14 -12.97 -10.65
N GLU A 16 -11.27 -12.28 -10.77
CA GLU A 16 -11.33 -10.81 -10.76
C GLU A 16 -10.74 -10.23 -9.46
N TYR A 17 -11.13 -10.76 -8.30
CA TYR A 17 -10.65 -10.26 -7.01
C TYR A 17 -9.18 -10.58 -6.76
N ARG A 18 -8.69 -11.73 -7.22
CA ARG A 18 -7.25 -12.05 -7.22
C ARG A 18 -6.47 -11.07 -8.10
N GLY A 19 -7.04 -10.65 -9.24
CA GLY A 19 -6.48 -9.59 -10.08
C GLY A 19 -6.35 -8.27 -9.33
N TYR A 20 -7.42 -7.80 -8.67
CA TYR A 20 -7.37 -6.57 -7.87
C TYR A 20 -6.36 -6.64 -6.73
N ILE A 21 -6.24 -7.78 -6.04
CA ILE A 21 -5.21 -7.96 -5.00
C ILE A 21 -3.82 -7.76 -5.60
N SER A 22 -3.52 -8.39 -6.74
CA SER A 22 -2.22 -8.26 -7.40
C SER A 22 -1.90 -6.80 -7.77
N GLU A 23 -2.87 -6.04 -8.30
CA GLU A 23 -2.67 -4.62 -8.64
C GLU A 23 -2.41 -3.75 -7.39
N LEU A 24 -3.12 -4.03 -6.30
CA LEU A 24 -2.97 -3.33 -5.03
C LEU A 24 -1.61 -3.62 -4.37
N GLU A 25 -1.16 -4.87 -4.42
CA GLU A 25 0.17 -5.26 -3.95
C GLU A 25 1.29 -4.59 -4.75
N GLU A 26 1.17 -4.53 -6.08
CA GLU A 26 2.13 -3.84 -6.95
C GLU A 26 2.20 -2.34 -6.63
N ALA A 27 1.04 -1.69 -6.44
CA ALA A 27 0.97 -0.29 -6.05
C ALA A 27 1.65 -0.05 -4.69
N CYS A 28 1.46 -0.94 -3.71
CA CYS A 28 2.12 -0.84 -2.41
C CYS A 28 3.64 -1.04 -2.51
N ALA A 29 4.09 -1.98 -3.34
CA ALA A 29 5.51 -2.20 -3.59
C ALA A 29 6.16 -0.95 -4.19
N PHE A 30 5.54 -0.38 -5.23
CA PHE A 30 6.01 0.86 -5.86
C PHE A 30 6.11 2.03 -4.87
N VAL A 31 5.07 2.23 -4.04
CA VAL A 31 5.08 3.30 -3.02
C VAL A 31 6.21 3.05 -2.01
N ASN A 32 6.43 1.82 -1.55
CA ASN A 32 7.52 1.50 -0.64
C ASN A 32 8.91 1.78 -1.24
N ASP A 33 9.11 1.46 -2.51
CA ASP A 33 10.37 1.73 -3.20
C ASP A 33 10.65 3.23 -3.27
N VAL A 34 9.66 4.03 -3.69
CA VAL A 34 9.78 5.50 -3.73
C VAL A 34 10.03 6.08 -2.34
N ARG A 35 9.37 5.56 -1.29
CA ARG A 35 9.62 5.98 0.10
C ARG A 35 11.05 5.71 0.53
N ALA A 36 11.60 4.56 0.17
CA ALA A 36 12.98 4.18 0.48
C ALA A 36 13.98 5.10 -0.24
N GLU A 37 13.72 5.44 -1.50
CA GLU A 37 14.52 6.39 -2.29
C GLU A 37 14.51 7.79 -1.64
N ILE A 38 13.33 8.33 -1.32
CA ILE A 38 13.21 9.64 -0.65
C ILE A 38 13.99 9.66 0.68
N ARG A 39 13.90 8.58 1.46
CA ARG A 39 14.60 8.48 2.74
C ARG A 39 16.12 8.46 2.54
N SER A 40 16.60 7.67 1.60
CA SER A 40 18.03 7.53 1.28
C SER A 40 18.62 8.82 0.72
N ASP A 41 17.94 9.42 -0.25
CA ASP A 41 18.53 10.43 -1.13
C ASP A 41 18.26 11.86 -0.66
N ASN A 42 17.24 12.04 0.18
CA ASN A 42 16.84 13.36 0.67
C ASN A 42 16.85 13.43 2.19
N GLU A 43 16.09 12.58 2.88
CA GLU A 43 15.87 12.72 4.31
C GLU A 43 17.16 12.56 5.14
N GLU A 44 17.90 11.47 4.93
CA GLU A 44 19.15 11.20 5.64
C GLU A 44 20.26 12.22 5.34
N PRO A 45 20.52 12.61 4.07
CA PRO A 45 21.48 13.66 3.75
C PRO A 45 21.15 15.00 4.38
N ILE A 46 19.87 15.42 4.36
CA ILE A 46 19.42 16.70 4.91
C ILE A 46 19.56 16.70 6.44
N LYS A 47 19.25 15.58 7.11
CA LYS A 47 19.43 15.44 8.57
C LYS A 47 20.90 15.48 8.99
N ARG A 48 21.83 15.02 8.14
CA ARG A 48 23.27 14.99 8.42
C ARG A 48 23.99 16.30 8.09
N PHE A 49 23.32 17.21 7.38
CA PHE A 49 23.91 18.49 7.00
C PHE A 49 24.12 19.38 8.25
N ASN A 50 25.38 19.63 8.60
CA ASN A 50 25.75 20.49 9.72
C ASN A 50 26.12 21.89 9.22
N ILE A 51 25.34 22.90 9.64
CA ILE A 51 25.52 24.31 9.27
C ILE A 51 26.52 25.04 10.19
N SER A 52 26.90 24.43 11.31
CA SER A 52 27.63 25.08 12.43
C SER A 52 29.08 25.50 12.15
N SER A 53 29.57 25.43 10.90
CA SER A 53 30.97 25.73 10.54
C SER A 53 31.17 27.11 9.88
N ALA A 54 30.18 28.02 9.99
CA ALA A 54 30.11 29.36 9.39
C ALA A 54 31.28 30.35 9.68
N GLY A 55 31.21 31.12 10.78
CA GLY A 55 32.24 32.12 11.18
C GLY A 55 31.79 33.58 11.36
N SER A 56 30.99 33.87 12.40
CA SER A 56 30.47 35.16 12.90
C SER A 56 29.60 36.03 11.97
N TRP A 57 29.57 35.75 10.66
CA TRP A 57 28.63 36.36 9.70
C TRP A 57 27.34 35.54 9.55
N GLU A 58 27.26 34.40 10.24
CA GLU A 58 26.27 33.33 10.04
C GLU A 58 24.91 33.67 10.62
N GLY A 59 24.83 34.05 11.90
CA GLY A 59 23.66 33.77 12.77
C GLY A 59 22.26 33.91 12.14
N LYS A 60 22.01 34.92 11.30
CA LYS A 60 20.73 35.08 10.57
C LYS A 60 20.58 34.11 9.39
N LEU A 61 21.61 33.93 8.57
CA LEU A 61 21.67 32.94 7.49
C LEU A 61 21.70 31.51 8.01
N GLU A 62 22.37 31.27 9.14
CA GLU A 62 22.37 29.98 9.84
C GLU A 62 20.97 29.65 10.36
N THR A 63 20.29 30.60 10.99
CA THR A 63 18.89 30.43 11.42
C THR A 63 17.96 30.19 10.22
N GLU A 64 18.05 31.00 9.16
CA GLU A 64 17.24 30.81 7.94
C GLU A 64 17.50 29.46 7.25
N ALA A 65 18.74 28.96 7.28
CA ALA A 65 19.09 27.66 6.74
C ALA A 65 18.57 26.51 7.62
N GLU A 66 18.65 26.64 8.95
CA GLU A 66 18.10 25.71 9.94
C GLU A 66 16.56 25.61 9.81
N ASP A 67 15.88 26.76 9.66
CA ASP A 67 14.43 26.85 9.44
C ASP A 67 14.02 26.16 8.13
N ARG A 68 14.71 26.45 7.01
CA ARG A 68 14.44 25.77 5.73
C ARG A 68 14.72 24.27 5.81
N ARG A 69 15.78 23.83 6.50
CA ARG A 69 16.07 22.41 6.71
C ARG A 69 14.93 21.75 7.49
N ASN A 70 14.42 22.41 8.53
CA ASN A 70 13.28 21.92 9.30
C ASN A 70 12.01 21.82 8.43
N ASP A 71 11.70 22.84 7.62
CA ASP A 71 10.54 22.80 6.72
C ASP A 71 10.60 21.62 5.74
N ILE A 72 11.78 21.38 5.16
CA ILE A 72 11.99 20.24 4.24
C ILE A 72 11.81 18.91 4.98
N VAL A 73 12.43 18.75 6.15
CA VAL A 73 12.31 17.51 6.95
C VAL A 73 10.85 17.26 7.37
N CYS A 74 10.14 18.30 7.81
CA CYS A 74 8.73 18.21 8.18
C CYS A 74 7.86 17.82 6.97
N SER A 75 8.11 18.42 5.80
CA SER A 75 7.39 18.09 4.56
C SER A 75 7.62 16.64 4.13
N ILE A 76 8.88 16.17 4.18
CA ILE A 76 9.23 14.77 3.89
C ILE A 76 8.51 13.84 4.87
N ALA A 77 8.54 14.14 6.17
CA ALA A 77 7.87 13.34 7.19
C ALA A 77 6.34 13.26 6.95
N ALA A 78 5.70 14.38 6.58
CA ALA A 78 4.28 14.39 6.24
C ALA A 78 3.97 13.50 5.03
N GLY A 79 4.78 13.56 3.96
CA GLY A 79 4.64 12.69 2.79
C GLY A 79 4.85 11.20 3.13
N GLN A 80 5.82 10.90 3.99
CA GLN A 80 6.09 9.53 4.46
C GLN A 80 4.93 8.98 5.30
N ASN A 81 4.27 9.81 6.11
CA ASN A 81 3.09 9.41 6.87
C ASN A 81 1.90 9.11 5.96
N LEU A 82 1.61 10.00 5.00
CA LEU A 82 0.54 9.76 4.02
C LEU A 82 0.75 8.47 3.23
N ALA A 83 2.00 8.14 2.90
CA ALA A 83 2.33 6.90 2.22
C ALA A 83 2.15 5.67 3.13
N SER A 84 2.43 5.76 4.43
CA SER A 84 2.10 4.72 5.41
C SER A 84 0.59 4.50 5.54
N ASP A 85 -0.19 5.58 5.59
CA ASP A 85 -1.64 5.52 5.71
C ASP A 85 -2.24 4.83 4.47
N PHE A 86 -1.78 5.23 3.26
CA PHE A 86 -2.18 4.58 2.01
C PHE A 86 -1.91 3.07 2.01
N ILE A 87 -0.71 2.64 2.42
CA ILE A 87 -0.36 1.21 2.48
C ILE A 87 -1.27 0.48 3.47
N SER A 88 -1.53 1.08 4.63
CA SER A 88 -2.40 0.49 5.65
C SER A 88 -3.84 0.33 5.15
N ASP A 89 -4.37 1.35 4.46
CA ASP A 89 -5.69 1.31 3.85
C ASP A 89 -5.79 0.22 2.77
N VAL A 90 -4.76 0.09 1.93
CA VAL A 90 -4.71 -0.96 0.90
C VAL A 90 -4.66 -2.36 1.52
N GLN A 91 -3.87 -2.55 2.58
CA GLN A 91 -3.84 -3.84 3.30
C GLN A 91 -5.21 -4.24 3.84
N ASN A 92 -5.94 -3.29 4.45
CA ASN A 92 -7.31 -3.54 4.91
C ASN A 92 -8.27 -3.90 3.76
N ILE A 93 -8.06 -3.33 2.56
CA ILE A 93 -8.86 -3.67 1.38
C ILE A 93 -8.53 -5.09 0.89
N ILE A 94 -7.24 -5.45 0.84
CA ILE A 94 -6.79 -6.79 0.45
C ILE A 94 -7.37 -7.86 1.38
N GLU A 95 -7.34 -7.63 2.70
CA GLU A 95 -7.94 -8.55 3.68
C GLU A 95 -9.43 -8.80 3.39
N ARG A 96 -10.20 -7.73 3.13
CA ARG A 96 -11.62 -7.85 2.77
C ARG A 96 -11.85 -8.55 1.43
N LEU A 97 -10.93 -8.42 0.48
CA LEU A 97 -11.02 -9.14 -0.79
C LEU A 97 -10.76 -10.64 -0.58
N HIS A 98 -9.81 -11.00 0.30
CA HIS A 98 -9.60 -12.39 0.68
C HIS A 98 -10.81 -13.01 1.37
N GLU A 99 -11.45 -12.31 2.31
CA GLU A 99 -12.69 -12.79 2.96
C GLU A 99 -13.77 -13.10 1.92
N LYS A 100 -13.97 -12.21 0.94
CA LYS A 100 -14.95 -12.45 -0.13
C LYS A 100 -14.60 -13.62 -1.04
N ILE A 101 -13.30 -13.82 -1.32
CA ILE A 101 -12.84 -14.98 -2.09
C ILE A 101 -13.16 -16.26 -1.31
N GLU A 102 -12.89 -16.30 -0.01
CA GLU A 102 -13.18 -17.46 0.84
C GLU A 102 -14.69 -17.78 0.89
N ASP A 103 -15.54 -16.76 0.95
CA ASP A 103 -17.00 -16.92 0.86
C ASP A 103 -17.41 -17.56 -0.49
N TYR A 104 -16.84 -17.10 -1.60
CA TYR A 104 -17.13 -17.64 -2.93
C TYR A 104 -16.57 -19.05 -3.14
N GLU A 105 -15.38 -19.35 -2.62
CA GLU A 105 -14.79 -20.69 -2.65
C GLU A 105 -15.62 -21.68 -1.82
N SER A 106 -16.14 -21.24 -0.67
CA SER A 106 -17.05 -22.02 0.16
C SER A 106 -18.39 -22.29 -0.53
N GLU A 107 -18.98 -21.27 -1.17
CA GLU A 107 -20.21 -21.42 -1.96
C GLU A 107 -19.98 -22.40 -3.13
N LEU A 108 -18.87 -22.28 -3.86
CA LEU A 108 -18.50 -23.20 -4.93
C LEU A 108 -18.42 -24.65 -4.45
N SER A 109 -17.68 -24.90 -3.36
CA SER A 109 -17.52 -26.23 -2.78
C SER A 109 -18.87 -26.86 -2.40
N SER A 110 -19.78 -26.06 -1.82
CA SER A 110 -21.12 -26.52 -1.47
C SER A 110 -21.99 -26.85 -2.68
N LEU A 111 -21.89 -26.06 -3.76
CA LEU A 111 -22.62 -26.31 -5.00
C LEU A 111 -22.08 -27.55 -5.73
N GLU A 112 -20.77 -27.77 -5.71
CA GLU A 112 -20.11 -28.93 -6.33
C GLU A 112 -20.53 -30.22 -5.61
N ALA A 113 -20.53 -30.23 -4.28
CA ALA A 113 -21.01 -31.36 -3.48
C ALA A 113 -22.48 -31.71 -3.75
N ALA A 114 -23.36 -30.70 -3.85
CA ALA A 114 -24.78 -30.92 -4.16
C ALA A 114 -25.01 -31.47 -5.58
N GLN A 115 -24.15 -31.13 -6.53
CA GLN A 115 -24.20 -31.68 -7.89
C GLN A 115 -23.78 -33.15 -7.91
N ASP A 116 -22.75 -33.52 -7.14
CA ASP A 116 -22.27 -34.91 -7.02
C ASP A 116 -23.30 -35.80 -6.30
N GLU A 117 -24.01 -35.29 -5.30
CA GLU A 117 -25.07 -36.03 -4.60
C GLU A 117 -26.34 -36.22 -5.43
N SER A 118 -26.65 -35.29 -6.35
CA SER A 118 -27.81 -35.38 -7.24
C SER A 118 -27.58 -36.27 -8.47
N GLY A 119 -26.36 -36.77 -8.67
CA GLY A 119 -25.95 -37.62 -9.80
C GLY A 119 -26.15 -39.13 -9.60
N TYR A 120 -26.75 -39.56 -8.48
CA TYR A 120 -27.08 -40.96 -8.15
C TYR A 120 -28.58 -41.26 -8.21
#